data_AF-H3H9B7-F1
#
_entry.id   AF-H3H9B7-F1
#
_cell.length_a   1.000
_cell.length_b   1.000
_cell.length_c   1.000
_cell.angle_alpha   90.00
_cell.angle_beta   90.00
_cell.angle_gamma   90.00
#
_symmetry.space_group_name_H-M   'P 1'
#
loop_
_entity.id
_entity.type
_entity.pdbx_description
1 polymer ?
#
loop_
_entity_poly.entity_id
_entity_poly.type
_entity_poly.pdbx_seq_one_letter_code
_entity_poly.pdbx_strand_id
1 'polypeptide(L)'
;MVRFAALSSLQKRVNRVLVVGSLETLQTQGAADSFLQQTLVKASATFAGANPQLLQHALHTLRPSADSGATSELLLSRESSVDALPVTLHALPTQVSRSNSFARPHAIASFVKSHSQLVTKRDQQEQDDVVLVVRMLPGHSDTWFAAGAAVARAAPLYEHKLLRTNGLPVTETKPDKLEVVYQTPLSSDETTLVQHTADAIQRATRFVDAPPNELYSDA
;
A
#
# COMPACT_ATOMS: atom_id res chain seq x y z
N MET A 1 -8.34 -7.37 2.21
CA MET A 1 -8.30 -7.25 3.70
C MET A 1 -7.04 -6.48 4.09
N VAL A 2 -7.13 -5.53 5.03
CA VAL A 2 -5.95 -4.74 5.49
C VAL A 2 -5.45 -5.26 6.84
N ARG A 3 -4.13 -5.40 6.99
CA ARG A 3 -3.44 -5.74 8.24
C ARG A 3 -2.36 -4.72 8.55
N PHE A 4 -2.20 -4.38 9.83
CA PHE A 4 -1.10 -3.54 10.30
C PHE A 4 -0.04 -4.40 10.97
N ALA A 5 1.21 -4.29 10.52
CA ALA A 5 2.30 -5.14 10.96
C ALA A 5 3.58 -4.35 11.20
N ALA A 6 4.43 -4.87 12.08
CA ALA A 6 5.77 -4.36 12.26
C ALA A 6 6.69 -4.89 11.16
N LEU A 7 7.74 -4.13 10.81
CA LEU A 7 8.74 -4.60 9.85
C LEU A 7 9.40 -5.92 10.30
N SER A 8 9.51 -6.16 11.61
CA SER A 8 10.04 -7.39 12.18
C SER A 8 9.19 -8.63 11.85
N SER A 9 7.86 -8.49 11.76
CA SER A 9 6.92 -9.59 11.50
C SER A 9 6.71 -9.91 10.01
N LEU A 10 7.34 -9.15 9.10
CA LEU A 10 7.23 -9.38 7.67
C LEU A 10 7.96 -10.69 7.29
N GLN A 11 7.20 -11.78 7.16
CA GLN A 11 7.72 -13.13 6.85
C GLN A 11 7.31 -13.64 5.46
N LYS A 12 6.48 -12.90 4.72
CA LYS A 12 5.88 -13.35 3.45
C LYS A 12 6.57 -12.77 2.23
N ARG A 13 6.52 -13.50 1.11
CA ARG A 13 6.84 -12.95 -0.22
C ARG A 13 5.77 -11.93 -0.59
N VAL A 14 6.22 -10.72 -0.91
CA VAL A 14 5.36 -9.60 -1.29
C VAL A 14 5.21 -9.59 -2.81
N ASN A 15 4.00 -9.39 -3.31
CA ASN A 15 3.74 -9.26 -4.75
C ASN A 15 4.20 -7.90 -5.27
N ARG A 16 3.89 -6.84 -4.51
CA ARG A 16 4.20 -5.43 -4.83
C ARG A 16 4.42 -4.62 -3.55
N VAL A 17 5.29 -3.61 -3.63
CA VAL A 17 5.47 -2.60 -2.58
C VAL A 17 4.91 -1.26 -3.03
N LEU A 18 4.04 -0.67 -2.22
CA LEU A 18 3.49 0.67 -2.37
C LEU A 18 4.08 1.56 -1.29
N VAL A 19 4.80 2.59 -1.66
CA VAL A 19 5.49 3.49 -0.73
C VAL A 19 4.84 4.84 -0.76
N VAL A 20 4.40 5.34 0.39
CA VAL A 20 3.73 6.64 0.50
C VAL A 20 4.40 7.52 1.53
N GLY A 21 4.77 8.73 1.12
CA GLY A 21 5.34 9.72 2.02
C GLY A 21 5.26 11.16 1.53
N SER A 22 5.75 12.11 2.33
CA SER A 22 6.02 13.46 1.84
C SER A 22 7.33 13.48 1.05
N LEU A 23 7.51 14.47 0.17
CA LEU A 23 8.74 14.61 -0.60
C LEU A 23 9.99 14.62 0.30
N GLU A 24 9.94 15.39 1.39
CA GLU A 24 11.01 15.51 2.38
C GLU A 24 11.34 14.16 3.03
N THR A 25 10.33 13.46 3.54
CA THR A 25 10.54 12.14 4.15
C THR A 25 11.11 11.15 3.14
N LEU A 26 10.58 11.09 1.91
CA LEU A 26 11.05 10.16 0.89
C LEU A 26 12.50 10.44 0.46
N GLN A 27 12.89 11.71 0.33
CA GLN A 27 14.27 12.07 -0.04
C GLN A 27 15.30 11.59 0.99
N THR A 28 14.95 11.56 2.29
CA THR A 28 15.84 11.00 3.32
C THR A 28 16.01 9.48 3.24
N GLN A 29 15.16 8.79 2.49
CA GLN A 29 15.14 7.32 2.39
C GLN A 29 16.00 6.79 1.23
N GLY A 30 16.74 7.66 0.54
CA GLY A 30 17.75 7.25 -0.44
C GLY A 30 19.08 6.82 0.19
N ALA A 31 19.26 7.03 1.50
CA ALA A 31 20.48 6.67 2.21
C ALA A 31 20.59 5.15 2.47
N ALA A 32 21.83 4.68 2.59
CA ALA A 32 22.14 3.33 3.03
C ALA A 32 21.50 3.06 4.41
N ASP A 33 20.96 1.85 4.58
CA ASP A 33 20.29 1.40 5.81
C ASP A 33 19.07 2.22 6.23
N SER A 34 18.51 3.02 5.33
CA SER A 34 17.23 3.68 5.54
C SER A 34 16.11 2.67 5.78
N PHE A 35 15.04 3.10 6.45
CA PHE A 35 13.88 2.25 6.72
C PHE A 35 13.28 1.68 5.44
N LEU A 36 13.20 2.49 4.38
CA LEU A 36 12.74 2.02 3.07
C LEU A 36 13.66 0.91 2.51
N GLN A 37 14.98 1.10 2.56
CA GLN A 37 15.91 0.09 2.09
C GLN A 37 15.79 -1.21 2.90
N GLN A 38 15.72 -1.13 4.24
CA GLN A 38 15.52 -2.31 5.09
C GLN A 38 14.23 -3.04 4.76
N THR A 39 13.16 -2.29 4.48
CA THR A 39 11.87 -2.84 4.06
C THR A 39 11.95 -3.53 2.71
N LEU A 40 12.64 -2.92 1.74
CA LEU A 40 12.86 -3.49 0.42
C LEU A 40 13.73 -4.75 0.50
N VAL A 41 14.81 -4.74 1.29
CA VAL A 41 15.65 -5.94 1.55
C VAL A 41 14.80 -7.09 2.06
N LYS A 42 13.91 -6.85 3.03
CA LYS A 42 13.00 -7.89 3.54
C LYS A 42 12.00 -8.37 2.48
N ALA A 43 11.49 -7.47 1.64
CA ALA A 43 10.51 -7.80 0.61
C ALA A 43 11.13 -8.50 -0.62
N SER A 44 12.38 -8.20 -0.97
CA SER A 44 13.08 -8.74 -2.15
C SER A 44 14.12 -9.82 -1.82
N ALA A 45 14.32 -10.14 -0.52
CA ALA A 45 15.41 -10.96 0.04
C ALA A 45 16.83 -10.37 -0.12
N THR A 46 17.06 -9.57 -1.16
CA THR A 46 18.34 -8.91 -1.46
C THR A 46 18.13 -7.56 -2.13
N PHE A 47 18.96 -6.57 -1.77
CA PHE A 47 18.94 -5.23 -2.37
C PHE A 47 20.37 -4.81 -2.74
N ALA A 48 20.87 -5.32 -3.88
CA ALA A 48 22.23 -5.12 -4.34
C ALA A 48 22.28 -4.69 -5.83
N GLY A 49 23.47 -4.39 -6.33
CA GLY A 49 23.70 -4.04 -7.74
C GLY A 49 23.08 -2.69 -8.12
N ALA A 50 22.26 -2.67 -9.17
CA ALA A 50 21.61 -1.45 -9.67
C ALA A 50 20.40 -0.99 -8.82
N ASN A 51 19.88 -1.83 -7.92
CA ASN A 51 18.69 -1.53 -7.12
C ASN A 51 18.79 -0.23 -6.29
N PRO A 52 19.90 0.07 -5.60
CA PRO A 52 20.07 1.35 -4.89
C PRO A 52 20.06 2.56 -5.82
N GLN A 53 20.71 2.46 -6.99
CA GLN A 53 20.76 3.55 -7.97
C GLN A 53 19.38 3.81 -8.58
N LEU A 54 18.63 2.75 -8.90
CA LEU A 54 17.25 2.84 -9.38
C LEU A 54 16.33 3.50 -8.35
N LEU A 55 16.45 3.11 -7.07
CA LEU A 55 15.70 3.72 -5.99
C LEU A 55 16.04 5.20 -5.83
N GLN A 56 17.32 5.56 -5.82
CA GLN A 56 17.77 6.94 -5.70
C GLN A 56 17.29 7.81 -6.87
N HIS A 57 17.37 7.28 -8.09
CA HIS A 57 16.83 7.95 -9.28
C HIS A 57 15.32 8.16 -9.15
N ALA A 58 14.56 7.11 -8.78
CA ALA A 58 13.12 7.21 -8.59
C ALA A 58 12.74 8.27 -7.55
N LEU A 59 13.44 8.33 -6.42
CA LEU A 59 13.24 9.35 -5.38
C LEU A 59 13.54 10.77 -5.89
N HIS A 60 14.58 10.96 -6.70
CA HIS A 60 14.92 12.26 -7.28
C HIS A 60 13.94 12.74 -8.37
N THR A 61 13.27 11.82 -9.05
CA THR A 61 12.28 12.16 -10.09
C THR A 61 10.93 12.62 -9.56
N LEU A 62 10.63 12.38 -8.27
CA LEU A 62 9.35 12.77 -7.68
C LEU A 62 9.21 14.29 -7.62
N ARG A 63 8.20 14.82 -8.32
CA ARG A 63 7.85 16.24 -8.35
C ARG A 63 6.37 16.44 -8.05
N PRO A 64 5.94 16.32 -6.78
CA PRO A 64 4.57 16.62 -6.40
C PRO A 64 4.27 18.11 -6.59
N SER A 65 3.02 18.43 -6.91
CA SER A 65 2.53 19.81 -6.94
C SER A 65 1.78 20.14 -5.63
N ALA A 66 1.25 21.36 -5.54
CA ALA A 66 0.44 21.79 -4.42
C ALA A 66 -0.77 20.86 -4.20
N ASP A 67 -1.47 20.54 -5.30
CA ASP A 67 -2.76 19.84 -5.26
C ASP A 67 -2.67 18.37 -5.67
N SER A 68 -1.59 17.95 -6.33
CA SER A 68 -1.44 16.58 -6.86
C SER A 68 -0.14 15.95 -6.39
N GLY A 69 -0.24 14.68 -5.98
CA GLY A 69 0.94 13.87 -5.67
C GLY A 69 1.68 13.45 -6.94
N ALA A 70 2.92 13.00 -6.78
CA ALA A 70 3.72 12.42 -7.86
C ALA A 70 3.97 10.94 -7.61
N THR A 71 3.90 10.12 -8.65
CA THR A 71 4.21 8.69 -8.60
C THR A 71 5.48 8.38 -9.40
N SER A 72 6.25 7.41 -8.94
CA SER A 72 7.39 6.85 -9.66
C SER A 72 7.37 5.34 -9.49
N GLU A 73 7.41 4.60 -10.59
CA GLU A 73 7.35 3.14 -10.60
C GLU A 73 8.72 2.56 -10.93
N LEU A 74 9.09 1.51 -10.22
CA LEU A 74 10.38 0.85 -10.37
C LEU A 74 10.23 -0.66 -10.23
N LEU A 75 11.07 -1.39 -10.96
CA LEU A 75 11.16 -2.84 -10.93
C LEU A 75 12.52 -3.22 -10.35
N LEU A 76 12.55 -3.79 -9.15
CA LEU A 76 13.79 -4.21 -8.50
C LEU A 76 14.12 -5.64 -8.85
N SER A 77 15.41 -5.94 -9.07
CA SER A 77 15.85 -7.32 -9.25
C SER A 77 15.80 -8.09 -7.92
N ARG A 78 15.47 -9.39 -7.99
CA ARG A 78 15.57 -10.35 -6.89
C ARG A 78 16.69 -11.33 -7.22
N GLU A 79 17.62 -11.58 -6.29
CA GLU A 79 18.84 -12.37 -6.58
C GLU A 79 18.54 -13.83 -6.98
N SER A 80 17.43 -14.39 -6.48
CA SER A 80 17.08 -15.81 -6.62
C SER A 80 15.79 -16.06 -7.42
N SER A 81 15.28 -15.05 -8.14
CA SER A 81 14.13 -15.24 -9.04
C SER A 81 14.28 -14.42 -10.32
N VAL A 82 13.84 -15.01 -11.44
CA VAL A 82 13.64 -14.30 -12.72
C VAL A 82 12.63 -13.13 -12.59
N ASP A 83 11.86 -13.14 -11.50
CA ASP A 83 10.84 -12.15 -11.21
C ASP A 83 11.42 -10.87 -10.59
N ALA A 84 11.07 -9.72 -11.16
CA ALA A 84 11.28 -8.42 -10.56
C ALA A 84 10.23 -8.13 -9.47
N LEU A 85 10.60 -7.34 -8.44
CA LEU A 85 9.66 -6.78 -7.47
C LEU A 85 9.15 -5.43 -7.97
N PRO A 86 7.85 -5.28 -8.26
CA PRO A 86 7.22 -4.00 -8.51
C PRO A 86 7.18 -3.16 -7.24
N VAL A 87 7.72 -1.95 -7.34
CA VAL A 87 7.67 -0.95 -6.27
C VAL A 87 7.14 0.34 -6.87
N THR A 88 6.14 0.93 -6.22
CA THR A 88 5.57 2.21 -6.62
C THR A 88 5.76 3.21 -5.49
N LEU A 89 6.49 4.28 -5.75
CA LEU A 89 6.68 5.41 -4.84
C LEU A 89 5.64 6.48 -5.09
N HIS A 90 5.10 7.06 -4.03
CA HIS A 90 4.16 8.17 -4.11
C HIS A 90 4.52 9.28 -3.13
N ALA A 91 4.89 10.44 -3.69
CA ALA A 91 5.01 11.67 -2.94
C ALA A 91 3.65 12.36 -2.87
N LEU A 92 3.18 12.64 -1.65
CA LEU A 92 1.91 13.31 -1.40
C LEU A 92 1.93 14.78 -1.87
N PRO A 93 0.76 15.38 -2.15
CA PRO A 93 0.63 16.82 -2.41
C PRO A 93 1.28 17.66 -1.31
N THR A 94 1.89 18.78 -1.68
CA THR A 94 2.64 19.61 -0.72
C THR A 94 1.72 20.51 0.11
N GLN A 95 0.60 20.95 -0.43
CA GLN A 95 -0.30 21.87 0.26
C GLN A 95 -1.29 21.11 1.15
N VAL A 96 -1.45 21.59 2.38
CA VAL A 96 -2.49 21.15 3.32
C VAL A 96 -3.18 22.38 3.87
N SER A 97 -4.49 22.50 3.65
CA SER A 97 -5.28 23.59 4.24
C SER A 97 -5.50 23.35 5.72
N ARG A 98 -5.77 24.42 6.48
CA ARG A 98 -6.04 24.36 7.93
C ARG A 98 -7.20 23.42 8.34
N SER A 99 -8.11 23.13 7.42
CA SER A 99 -9.26 22.26 7.65
C SER A 99 -9.02 20.81 7.20
N ASN A 100 -7.85 20.51 6.63
CA ASN A 100 -7.51 19.19 6.13
C ASN A 100 -6.55 18.48 7.08
N SER A 101 -6.54 17.15 7.03
CA SER A 101 -5.61 16.34 7.82
C SER A 101 -4.20 16.42 7.23
N PHE A 102 -3.20 16.59 8.11
CA PHE A 102 -1.77 16.54 7.75
C PHE A 102 -1.35 15.24 7.06
N ALA A 103 -2.08 14.14 7.30
CA ALA A 103 -1.82 12.86 6.64
C ALA A 103 -2.20 12.88 5.15
N ARG A 104 -3.06 13.82 4.71
CA ARG A 104 -3.65 13.86 3.35
C ARG A 104 -4.32 12.52 2.97
N PRO A 105 -5.30 12.03 3.78
CA PRO A 105 -5.90 10.70 3.62
C PRO A 105 -6.57 10.48 2.26
N HIS A 106 -7.09 11.53 1.63
CA HIS A 106 -7.70 11.46 0.30
C HIS A 106 -6.68 11.02 -0.77
N ALA A 107 -5.48 11.60 -0.77
CA ALA A 107 -4.42 11.26 -1.71
C ALA A 107 -3.90 9.84 -1.47
N ILE A 108 -3.74 9.45 -0.20
CA ILE A 108 -3.36 8.09 0.18
C ILE A 108 -4.37 7.07 -0.36
N ALA A 109 -5.66 7.28 -0.10
CA ALA A 109 -6.69 6.34 -0.48
C ALA A 109 -6.79 6.20 -2.01
N SER A 110 -6.70 7.32 -2.73
CA SER A 110 -6.70 7.33 -4.20
C SER A 110 -5.50 6.56 -4.77
N PHE A 111 -4.30 6.81 -4.24
CA PHE A 111 -3.07 6.13 -4.67
C PHE A 111 -3.11 4.61 -4.40
N VAL A 112 -3.46 4.21 -3.18
CA VAL A 112 -3.53 2.78 -2.84
C VAL A 112 -4.59 2.09 -3.68
N LYS A 113 -5.76 2.71 -3.90
CA LYS A 113 -6.82 2.15 -4.72
C LYS A 113 -6.39 1.93 -6.17
N SER A 114 -5.57 2.82 -6.74
CA SER A 114 -5.12 2.70 -8.13
C SER A 114 -3.95 1.72 -8.33
N HIS A 115 -3.18 1.41 -7.29
CA HIS A 115 -1.97 0.58 -7.41
C HIS A 115 -2.00 -0.71 -6.55
N SER A 116 -3.11 -1.02 -5.88
CA SER A 116 -3.23 -2.22 -5.03
C SER A 116 -3.46 -3.52 -5.79
N GLN A 117 -3.84 -3.46 -7.08
CA GLN A 117 -4.09 -4.66 -7.88
C GLN A 117 -2.84 -5.55 -7.95
N LEU A 118 -3.02 -6.82 -7.57
CA LEU A 118 -1.99 -7.84 -7.69
C LEU A 118 -1.52 -7.99 -9.15
N VAL A 119 -0.22 -8.15 -9.32
CA VAL A 119 0.37 -8.51 -10.61
C VAL A 119 0.26 -10.03 -10.75
N THR A 120 -0.81 -10.51 -11.39
CA THR A 120 -0.97 -11.93 -11.73
C THR A 120 -0.02 -12.33 -12.85
N LYS A 121 0.86 -13.30 -12.60
CA LYS A 121 1.70 -13.91 -13.66
C LYS A 121 0.96 -15.05 -14.35
N ARG A 122 1.25 -15.26 -15.63
CA ARG A 122 0.85 -16.51 -16.32
C ARG A 122 1.57 -17.66 -15.61
N ASP A 123 0.83 -18.69 -15.24
CA ASP A 123 1.32 -19.97 -14.69
C ASP A 123 1.81 -20.01 -13.23
N GLN A 124 1.67 -18.94 -12.43
CA GLN A 124 1.92 -19.02 -10.98
C GLN A 124 0.65 -19.43 -10.23
N GLN A 125 0.74 -20.50 -9.44
CA GLN A 125 -0.27 -20.82 -8.41
C GLN A 125 -0.42 -19.61 -7.48
N GLU A 126 -1.66 -19.27 -7.15
CA GLU A 126 -2.05 -18.22 -6.19
C GLU A 126 -1.42 -18.49 -4.82
N GLN A 127 -0.13 -18.19 -4.67
CA GLN A 127 0.46 -18.05 -3.36
C GLN A 127 -0.09 -16.78 -2.72
N ASP A 128 0.07 -16.74 -1.40
CA ASP A 128 -0.44 -15.77 -0.44
C ASP A 128 0.15 -14.36 -0.66
N ASP A 129 -0.06 -13.82 -1.86
CA ASP A 129 0.55 -12.61 -2.38
C ASP A 129 -0.07 -11.40 -1.69
N VAL A 130 0.77 -10.66 -0.98
CA VAL A 130 0.42 -9.47 -0.21
C VAL A 130 0.96 -8.24 -0.92
N VAL A 131 0.18 -7.16 -0.92
CA VAL A 131 0.65 -5.82 -1.28
C VAL A 131 1.10 -5.10 -0.03
N LEU A 132 2.38 -4.78 0.03
CA LEU A 132 2.99 -4.10 1.16
C LEU A 132 2.84 -2.59 1.00
N VAL A 133 2.17 -1.91 1.93
CA VAL A 133 2.03 -0.46 1.97
C VAL A 133 2.97 0.12 3.03
N VAL A 134 4.02 0.78 2.58
CA VAL A 134 5.02 1.42 3.43
C VAL A 134 4.64 2.88 3.67
N ARG A 135 4.58 3.27 4.94
CA ARG A 135 4.14 4.59 5.39
C ARG A 135 5.29 5.39 5.98
N MET A 136 5.59 6.53 5.37
CA MET A 136 6.66 7.43 5.78
C MET A 136 6.13 8.87 5.78
N LEU A 137 5.49 9.29 6.88
CA LEU A 137 4.98 10.65 7.02
C LEU A 137 5.70 11.39 8.15
N PRO A 138 5.85 12.73 8.02
CA PRO A 138 6.27 13.55 9.14
C PRO A 138 5.19 13.59 10.21
N GLY A 139 5.59 13.77 11.47
CA GLY A 139 4.66 13.89 12.60
C GLY A 139 3.84 12.63 12.82
N HIS A 140 4.49 11.55 13.27
CA HIS A 140 3.84 10.25 13.45
C HIS A 140 2.55 10.38 14.28
N SER A 141 2.62 11.05 15.45
CA SER A 141 1.51 11.26 16.39
C SER A 141 0.23 11.77 15.74
N ASP A 142 0.35 12.63 14.74
CA ASP A 142 -0.78 13.35 14.15
C ASP A 142 -1.29 12.67 12.87
N THR A 143 -0.53 11.70 12.34
CA THR A 143 -0.75 11.17 10.99
C THR A 143 -1.03 9.67 10.96
N TRP A 144 -0.58 8.89 11.94
CA TRP A 144 -0.65 7.42 11.89
C TRP A 144 -2.08 6.89 11.71
N PHE A 145 -3.02 7.43 12.48
CA PHE A 145 -4.41 6.98 12.51
C PHE A 145 -5.15 7.30 11.20
N ALA A 146 -5.11 8.57 10.77
CA ALA A 146 -5.76 9.00 9.53
C ALA A 146 -5.15 8.32 8.29
N ALA A 147 -3.83 8.10 8.28
CA ALA A 147 -3.16 7.36 7.22
C ALA A 147 -3.60 5.88 7.18
N GLY A 148 -3.72 5.22 8.33
CA GLY A 148 -4.17 3.83 8.41
C GLY A 148 -5.62 3.67 7.94
N ALA A 149 -6.51 4.55 8.40
CA ALA A 149 -7.90 4.60 7.96
C ALA A 149 -8.04 4.83 6.44
N ALA A 150 -7.18 5.67 5.85
CA ALA A 150 -7.17 5.90 4.42
C ALA A 150 -6.81 4.64 3.61
N VAL A 151 -5.85 3.84 4.09
CA VAL A 151 -5.49 2.57 3.45
C VAL A 151 -6.64 1.57 3.55
N ALA A 152 -7.31 1.48 4.71
CA ALA A 152 -8.47 0.61 4.89
C ALA A 152 -9.61 0.95 3.90
N ARG A 153 -9.89 2.26 3.73
CA ARG A 153 -10.88 2.76 2.78
C ARG A 153 -10.53 2.46 1.32
N ALA A 154 -9.25 2.37 0.98
CA ALA A 154 -8.80 2.07 -0.38
C ALA A 154 -9.02 0.61 -0.80
N ALA A 155 -9.34 -0.26 0.16
CA ALA A 155 -9.46 -1.70 0.01
C ALA A 155 -10.88 -2.18 0.34
N PRO A 156 -11.87 -1.93 -0.55
CA PRO A 156 -13.24 -2.37 -0.31
C PRO A 156 -13.33 -3.89 -0.25
N LEU A 157 -14.24 -4.40 0.60
CA LEU A 157 -14.51 -5.85 0.71
C LEU A 157 -15.62 -6.33 -0.22
N TYR A 158 -16.47 -5.42 -0.71
CA TYR A 158 -17.55 -5.77 -1.61
C TYR A 158 -17.07 -5.73 -3.05
N GLU A 159 -17.09 -6.88 -3.73
CA GLU A 159 -16.93 -6.98 -5.17
C GLU A 159 -17.98 -7.92 -5.74
N HIS A 160 -18.87 -7.39 -6.58
CA HIS A 160 -19.84 -8.18 -7.36
C HIS A 160 -19.52 -8.05 -8.85
N LYS A 161 -18.25 -8.29 -9.21
CA LYS A 161 -17.82 -8.34 -10.60
C LYS A 161 -18.31 -9.66 -11.19
N LEU A 162 -19.22 -9.59 -12.15
CA LEU A 162 -19.58 -10.74 -12.98
C LEU A 162 -18.31 -11.27 -13.64
N LEU A 163 -18.13 -12.60 -13.60
CA LEU A 163 -17.14 -13.29 -14.42
C LEU A 163 -17.39 -12.87 -15.87
N ARG A 164 -16.54 -12.00 -16.42
CA ARG A 164 -16.56 -11.73 -17.86
C ARG A 164 -16.10 -13.02 -18.54
N THR A 165 -17.05 -13.84 -18.97
CA THR A 165 -16.81 -14.98 -19.87
C THR A 165 -16.46 -14.46 -21.26
N ASN A 166 -15.40 -13.67 -21.37
CA ASN A 166 -14.70 -13.50 -22.63
C ASN A 166 -13.79 -14.73 -22.77
N GLY A 167 -13.69 -15.35 -23.95
CA GLY A 167 -13.07 -16.67 -24.20
C GLY A 167 -11.56 -16.83 -23.90
N LEU A 168 -11.03 -16.10 -22.91
CA LEU A 168 -9.70 -16.24 -22.34
C LEU A 168 -9.84 -16.88 -20.94
N PRO A 169 -8.83 -17.63 -20.47
CA PRO A 169 -8.86 -18.26 -19.16
C PRO A 169 -9.08 -17.21 -18.06
N VAL A 170 -10.09 -17.46 -17.23
CA VAL A 170 -10.58 -16.55 -16.20
C VAL A 170 -9.84 -16.82 -14.90
N THR A 171 -9.10 -15.83 -14.39
CA THR A 171 -8.59 -15.84 -13.01
C THR A 171 -9.61 -15.17 -12.09
N GLU A 172 -10.08 -15.88 -11.07
CA GLU A 172 -10.90 -15.31 -10.00
C GLU A 172 -10.13 -14.17 -9.34
N THR A 173 -10.69 -12.96 -9.34
CA THR A 173 -10.08 -11.82 -8.64
C THR A 173 -10.40 -11.91 -7.16
N LYS A 174 -9.52 -12.56 -6.39
CA LYS A 174 -9.57 -12.49 -4.93
C LYS A 174 -9.22 -11.06 -4.47
N PRO A 175 -9.87 -10.55 -3.41
CA PRO A 175 -9.60 -9.20 -2.93
C PRO A 175 -8.16 -9.10 -2.41
N ASP A 176 -7.45 -8.05 -2.83
CA ASP A 176 -6.04 -7.85 -2.49
C ASP A 176 -5.84 -7.85 -0.95
N LYS A 177 -4.84 -8.60 -0.50
CA LYS A 177 -4.39 -8.58 0.90
C LYS A 177 -3.36 -7.46 1.04
N LEU A 178 -3.68 -6.44 1.82
CA LEU A 178 -2.81 -5.30 2.07
C LEU A 178 -2.19 -5.44 3.46
N GLU A 179 -0.88 -5.27 3.54
CA GLU A 179 -0.15 -5.21 4.81
C GLU A 179 0.52 -3.85 4.92
N VAL A 180 0.26 -3.14 6.01
CA VAL A 180 0.71 -1.76 6.21
C VAL A 180 1.80 -1.73 7.26
N VAL A 181 2.93 -1.12 6.90
CA VAL A 181 4.08 -0.96 7.79
C VAL A 181 4.42 0.51 7.91
N TYR A 182 4.56 0.97 9.16
CA TYR A 182 4.94 2.35 9.48
C TYR A 182 6.44 2.44 9.75
N GLN A 183 7.03 3.57 9.35
CA GLN A 183 8.43 3.91 9.69
C GLN A 183 8.66 3.96 11.19
N THR A 184 7.78 4.65 11.91
CA THR A 184 7.75 4.62 13.38
C THR A 184 6.81 3.47 13.78
N PRO A 185 7.29 2.47 14.52
CA PRO A 185 6.47 1.33 14.89
C PRO A 185 5.31 1.78 15.79
N LEU A 186 4.12 1.24 15.52
CA LEU A 186 2.95 1.44 16.37
C LEU A 186 3.12 0.66 17.68
N SER A 187 2.61 1.22 18.77
CA SER A 187 2.37 0.48 20.01
C SER A 187 1.31 -0.61 19.80
N SER A 188 1.23 -1.57 20.74
CA SER A 188 0.20 -2.63 20.73
C SER A 188 -1.21 -2.06 20.67
N ASP A 189 -1.44 -1.00 21.42
CA ASP A 189 -2.77 -0.39 21.60
C ASP A 189 -3.17 0.39 20.36
N GLU A 190 -2.22 1.15 19.78
CA GLU A 190 -2.42 1.82 18.49
C GLU A 190 -2.68 0.81 17.38
N THR A 191 -1.92 -0.28 17.31
CA THR A 191 -2.10 -1.33 16.29
C THR A 191 -3.49 -1.95 16.39
N THR A 192 -3.93 -2.26 17.61
CA THR A 192 -5.26 -2.81 17.89
C THR A 192 -6.36 -1.82 17.49
N LEU A 193 -6.19 -0.54 17.83
CA LEU A 193 -7.12 0.53 17.48
C LEU A 193 -7.21 0.73 15.97
N VAL A 194 -6.09 0.82 15.23
CA VAL A 194 -6.14 0.94 13.75
C VAL A 194 -6.77 -0.31 13.14
N GLN A 195 -6.43 -1.51 13.63
CA GLN A 195 -6.98 -2.73 13.07
C GLN A 195 -8.50 -2.79 13.22
N HIS A 196 -9.02 -2.54 14.43
CA HIS A 196 -10.48 -2.48 14.64
C HIS A 196 -11.14 -1.38 13.81
N THR A 197 -10.50 -0.22 13.68
CA THR A 197 -10.99 0.87 12.85
C THR A 197 -11.02 0.47 11.37
N ALA A 198 -9.99 -0.20 10.88
CA ALA A 198 -9.94 -0.69 9.51
C ALA A 198 -11.03 -1.73 9.25
N ASP A 199 -11.22 -2.70 10.15
CA ASP A 199 -12.28 -3.69 10.04
C ASP A 199 -13.67 -3.05 10.05
N ALA A 200 -13.86 -1.99 10.85
CA ALA A 200 -15.10 -1.22 10.89
C ALA A 200 -15.33 -0.45 9.58
N ILE A 201 -14.31 0.26 9.07
CA ILE A 201 -14.37 0.98 7.78
C ILE A 201 -14.72 0.00 6.66
N GLN A 202 -14.01 -1.12 6.57
CA GLN A 202 -14.20 -2.10 5.52
C GLN A 202 -15.60 -2.74 5.57
N ARG A 203 -16.12 -3.03 6.77
CA ARG A 203 -17.49 -3.53 6.95
C ARG A 203 -18.54 -2.48 6.61
N ALA A 204 -18.35 -1.24 7.05
CA ALA A 204 -19.25 -0.14 6.73
C ALA A 204 -19.32 0.10 5.22
N THR A 205 -18.18 0.13 4.53
CA THR A 205 -18.14 0.23 3.07
C THR A 205 -18.86 -0.95 2.40
N ARG A 206 -18.66 -2.18 2.88
CA ARG A 206 -19.39 -3.34 2.37
C ARG A 206 -20.90 -3.20 2.54
N PHE A 207 -21.40 -2.71 3.67
CA PHE A 207 -22.84 -2.51 3.86
C PHE A 207 -23.41 -1.42 2.95
N VAL A 208 -22.64 -0.35 2.70
CA VAL A 208 -23.05 0.72 1.80
C VAL A 208 -23.06 0.27 0.33
N ASP A 209 -22.07 -0.54 -0.06
CA ASP A 209 -21.92 -1.00 -1.46
C ASP A 209 -22.80 -2.22 -1.78
N ALA A 210 -23.22 -2.99 -0.77
CA ALA A 210 -24.10 -4.15 -0.95
C ALA A 210 -25.47 -3.70 -1.48
N PRO A 211 -25.96 -4.29 -2.58
CA PRO A 211 -27.21 -3.88 -3.19
C PRO A 211 -28.39 -4.34 -2.32
N PRO A 212 -29.55 -3.67 -2.40
CA PRO A 212 -30.70 -3.97 -1.54
C PRO A 212 -31.27 -5.39 -1.67
N ASN A 213 -30.94 -6.13 -2.73
CA ASN A 213 -31.31 -7.54 -2.88
C ASN A 213 -30.43 -8.49 -2.03
N GLU A 214 -29.26 -8.03 -1.57
CA GLU A 214 -28.35 -8.78 -0.71
C GLU A 214 -28.36 -8.27 0.73
N LEU A 215 -28.60 -6.97 0.94
CA LEU A 215 -28.70 -6.35 2.27
C LEU A 215 -30.07 -5.69 2.45
N TYR A 216 -30.96 -6.42 3.12
CA TYR A 216 -32.33 -6.01 3.46
C TYR A 216 -32.54 -6.03 4.98
N SER A 217 -33.71 -5.61 5.46
CA SER A 217 -33.98 -5.39 6.90
C SER A 217 -33.77 -6.61 7.80
N ASP A 218 -33.91 -7.82 7.24
CA ASP A 218 -33.87 -9.07 8.00
C ASP A 218 -32.53 -9.82 7.81
N ALA A 219 -31.60 -9.25 7.03
CA ALA A 219 -30.29 -9.81 6.70
C ALA A 219 -29.21 -9.45 7.74
#